data_AF-A0A656QF80-F1
#
_entry.id   AF-A0A656QF80-F1
#
_cell.length_a   1.000
_cell.length_b   1.000
_cell.length_c   1.000
_cell.angle_alpha   90.00
_cell.angle_beta   90.00
_cell.angle_gamma   90.00
#
_symmetry.space_group_name_H-M   'P 1'
#
loop_
_entity.id
_entity.type
_entity.pdbx_description
1 polymer ?
#
loop_
_entity_poly.entity_id
_entity_poly.type
_entity_poly.pdbx_seq_one_letter_code
_entity_poly.pdbx_strand_id
1 'polypeptide(L)'
;MNKGFYKLVYSRVRHMLVAVADFASAHRTAPGARRPATRSHHAGSVPALRALVLAAMVLIGNVILSAPSIAQIVAVPGSGAQVIQTQNGLPQVNISRPSSAGVSVNNYSQFDVQRQGAILNNAATITQTQQAGYVNGNPNLTPGREARIIVNQVQSNSPSQLRGYLEVAGSRAEVVVANPQGILVDGAGFINTSRAVLTTGTPNFGPSGNLTGFNVTGGTITVQGAGLNVTNVDQVDLLSRAIQANAAIYANNLNVVAGANQIDHDTLNATPIAGAGPAPSVAIDVGALGGMYSNRIYLTSNEYGAVTLRGGSIANHGTVNAQTDLQVTGASLDNNGGTLHAANNVTVDAGAQLTNNGGTISAGQRAKLNARTLDNSGGTTQAAQLAITATNLANRAGVITQTGAGPMSVAVSGTLDNSNGGRLESNSTDLTLAPATLINDGGTITHAGNGTLIVDAGKQAAGPAESAESAGEHTAGGGDRRADGGDTDRQLCGWQEARGRSFGRSGHGG
;
A
#
# COMPACT_ATOMS: atom_id res chain seq x y z
N MET A 1 39.63 -46.80 -42.56
CA MET A 1 40.69 -47.31 -41.65
C MET A 1 41.04 -46.23 -40.65
N ASN A 2 40.96 -46.61 -39.38
CA ASN A 2 40.94 -45.77 -38.18
C ASN A 2 42.19 -44.91 -37.98
N LYS A 3 42.00 -43.63 -37.64
CA LYS A 3 42.99 -42.81 -36.94
C LYS A 3 42.32 -42.13 -35.74
N GLY A 4 42.38 -42.82 -34.61
CA GLY A 4 41.91 -42.33 -33.32
C GLY A 4 41.52 -43.51 -32.44
N PHE A 5 42.44 -44.00 -31.62
CA PHE A 5 42.13 -44.99 -30.60
C PHE A 5 41.32 -44.29 -29.50
N TYR A 6 39.99 -44.44 -29.56
CA TYR A 6 39.06 -43.99 -28.52
C TYR A 6 38.46 -45.21 -27.84
N LYS A 7 38.33 -45.18 -26.52
CA LYS A 7 37.55 -46.18 -25.77
C LYS A 7 36.23 -45.57 -25.32
N LEU A 8 35.15 -46.34 -25.40
CA LEU A 8 33.84 -45.95 -24.86
C LEU A 8 33.82 -46.29 -23.37
N VAL A 9 33.52 -45.29 -22.54
CA VAL A 9 33.36 -45.45 -21.09
C VAL A 9 31.96 -44.97 -20.70
N TYR A 10 31.27 -45.75 -19.85
CA TYR A 10 29.93 -45.37 -19.38
C TYR A 10 30.03 -44.26 -18.33
N SER A 11 29.46 -43.09 -18.63
CA SER A 11 29.41 -41.97 -17.69
C SER A 11 28.19 -42.08 -16.79
N ARG A 12 28.43 -42.32 -15.49
CA ARG A 12 27.36 -42.43 -14.49
C ARG A 12 26.64 -41.11 -14.23
N VAL A 13 27.27 -39.97 -14.50
CA VAL A 13 26.67 -38.63 -14.37
C VAL A 13 25.78 -38.27 -15.56
N ARG A 14 26.10 -38.79 -16.75
CA ARG A 14 25.35 -38.51 -17.99
C ARG A 14 24.43 -39.65 -18.43
N HIS A 15 24.41 -40.76 -17.69
CA HIS A 15 23.68 -41.98 -18.00
C HIS A 15 23.88 -42.51 -19.44
N MET A 16 25.08 -42.36 -20.02
CA MET A 16 25.38 -42.84 -21.37
C MET A 16 26.87 -43.15 -21.61
N LEU A 17 27.16 -43.93 -22.66
CA LEU A 17 28.52 -44.21 -23.13
C LEU A 17 29.11 -42.99 -23.84
N VAL A 18 30.33 -42.62 -23.46
CA VAL A 18 31.06 -41.48 -24.02
C VAL A 18 32.45 -41.93 -24.46
N ALA A 19 32.91 -41.46 -25.63
CA ALA A 19 34.23 -41.78 -26.16
C ALA A 19 35.30 -40.90 -25.50
N VAL A 20 36.37 -41.51 -24.98
CA VAL A 20 37.52 -40.83 -24.37
C VAL A 20 38.81 -41.27 -25.06
N ALA A 21 39.70 -40.31 -25.35
CA ALA A 21 41.01 -40.57 -25.96
C ALA A 21 42.04 -41.03 -24.92
N ASP A 22 42.78 -42.10 -25.21
CA ASP A 22 43.92 -42.53 -24.39
C ASP A 22 45.18 -41.76 -24.83
N PHE A 23 45.77 -40.96 -23.94
CA PHE A 23 47.13 -40.43 -24.12
C PHE A 23 47.99 -40.77 -22.88
N ALA A 24 48.98 -41.65 -23.07
CA ALA A 24 50.10 -41.93 -22.16
C ALA A 24 51.40 -41.70 -22.97
N SER A 25 52.59 -41.32 -22.50
CA SER A 25 53.25 -41.37 -21.18
C SER A 25 54.46 -40.40 -21.13
N ALA A 26 54.87 -40.06 -19.90
CA ALA A 26 56.25 -39.90 -19.36
C ALA A 26 57.32 -38.99 -20.03
N HIS A 27 57.84 -38.04 -19.24
CA HIS A 27 59.06 -37.25 -19.49
C HIS A 27 60.31 -38.03 -19.03
N ARG A 28 61.36 -38.13 -19.87
CA ARG A 28 62.63 -38.84 -19.60
C ARG A 28 63.79 -37.86 -19.32
N THR A 29 64.75 -38.29 -18.51
CA THR A 29 66.05 -37.62 -18.30
C THR A 29 67.17 -38.32 -19.08
N ALA A 30 67.95 -37.59 -19.89
CA ALA A 30 69.34 -37.92 -20.25
C ALA A 30 70.05 -36.70 -20.91
N PRO A 31 71.30 -36.34 -20.54
CA PRO A 31 72.03 -35.22 -21.13
C PRO A 31 73.18 -35.64 -22.07
N GLY A 32 73.46 -34.85 -23.11
CA GLY A 32 74.68 -35.02 -23.91
C GLY A 32 74.81 -34.17 -25.19
N ALA A 33 75.64 -33.13 -25.10
CA ALA A 33 76.60 -32.61 -26.11
C ALA A 33 76.19 -31.87 -27.42
N ARG A 34 76.63 -30.60 -27.45
CA ARG A 34 77.36 -29.81 -28.50
C ARG A 34 76.76 -29.52 -29.91
N ARG A 35 76.35 -28.24 -30.07
CA ARG A 35 76.56 -27.20 -31.15
C ARG A 35 77.40 -27.55 -32.41
N PRO A 36 77.35 -26.77 -33.55
CA PRO A 36 76.48 -25.63 -33.97
C PRO A 36 76.05 -25.64 -35.49
N ALA A 37 75.42 -24.54 -35.94
CA ALA A 37 75.26 -24.06 -37.34
C ALA A 37 74.27 -24.84 -38.25
N THR A 38 73.50 -24.29 -39.19
CA THR A 38 73.20 -22.94 -39.73
C THR A 38 71.96 -23.11 -40.62
N ARG A 39 71.17 -22.03 -40.81
CA ARG A 39 70.34 -21.62 -41.99
C ARG A 39 69.79 -22.73 -42.93
N SER A 40 68.54 -22.75 -43.37
CA SER A 40 67.59 -21.68 -43.69
C SER A 40 66.26 -22.31 -44.17
N HIS A 41 65.25 -21.45 -44.34
CA HIS A 41 64.01 -21.61 -45.12
C HIS A 41 62.70 -21.79 -44.34
N HIS A 42 62.06 -20.61 -44.21
CA HIS A 42 60.68 -20.34 -44.66
C HIS A 42 59.54 -20.37 -43.64
N ALA A 43 58.63 -19.45 -43.94
CA ALA A 43 57.31 -19.18 -43.39
C ALA A 43 57.29 -18.53 -41.99
N GLY A 44 56.85 -17.27 -42.01
CA GLY A 44 56.78 -16.41 -40.84
C GLY A 44 55.77 -16.88 -39.79
N SER A 45 56.19 -16.76 -38.53
CA SER A 45 55.30 -16.74 -37.39
C SER A 45 54.73 -15.33 -37.20
N VAL A 46 53.63 -15.06 -37.88
CA VAL A 46 52.50 -14.31 -37.30
C VAL A 46 51.42 -15.36 -37.07
N PRO A 47 50.91 -15.52 -35.84
CA PRO A 47 49.51 -15.17 -35.66
C PRO A 47 49.34 -14.33 -34.39
N ALA A 48 48.84 -13.11 -34.53
CA ALA A 48 47.40 -12.91 -34.56
C ALA A 48 46.76 -13.41 -33.26
N LEU A 49 47.00 -12.60 -32.25
CA LEU A 49 46.36 -12.48 -30.95
C LEU A 49 44.83 -12.35 -31.10
N ARG A 50 44.11 -13.44 -31.40
CA ARG A 50 42.64 -13.47 -31.46
C ARG A 50 42.18 -14.89 -31.09
N ALA A 51 41.89 -15.20 -29.83
CA ALA A 51 40.51 -15.11 -29.33
C ALA A 51 40.47 -15.17 -27.78
N LEU A 52 41.31 -14.38 -27.11
CA LEU A 52 41.19 -14.15 -25.66
C LEU A 52 41.37 -12.67 -25.25
N VAL A 53 41.02 -11.74 -26.16
CA VAL A 53 40.95 -10.29 -25.87
C VAL A 53 39.55 -9.71 -26.11
N LEU A 54 38.60 -10.48 -26.67
CA LEU A 54 37.19 -10.04 -26.76
C LEU A 54 36.40 -10.22 -25.45
N ALA A 55 36.93 -10.95 -24.47
CA ALA A 55 36.32 -11.07 -23.13
C ALA A 55 36.93 -10.10 -22.09
N ALA A 56 38.05 -9.43 -22.41
CA ALA A 56 38.72 -8.48 -21.53
C ALA A 56 38.62 -7.01 -22.00
N MET A 57 38.11 -6.76 -23.22
CA MET A 57 37.81 -5.41 -23.75
C MET A 57 36.31 -5.07 -23.76
N VAL A 58 35.46 -5.86 -23.09
CA VAL A 58 34.06 -5.51 -22.77
C VAL A 58 33.91 -5.07 -21.30
N LEU A 59 35.00 -5.06 -20.53
CA LEU A 59 35.02 -4.67 -19.11
C LEU A 59 35.66 -3.29 -18.83
N ILE A 60 36.04 -2.53 -19.86
CA ILE A 60 36.50 -1.11 -19.71
C ILE A 60 35.88 -0.21 -20.80
N GLY A 61 34.63 -0.49 -21.17
CA GLY A 61 33.84 0.36 -22.06
C GLY A 61 32.52 0.69 -21.39
N ASN A 62 32.36 1.93 -20.94
CA ASN A 62 31.23 2.48 -20.17
C ASN A 62 31.25 2.23 -18.66
N VAL A 63 32.36 2.57 -18.00
CA VAL A 63 32.17 3.39 -16.80
C VAL A 63 31.75 4.76 -17.32
N ILE A 64 30.44 4.94 -17.49
CA ILE A 64 29.88 6.28 -17.43
C ILE A 64 30.28 6.74 -16.03
N LEU A 65 31.26 7.62 -15.95
CA LEU A 65 31.42 8.49 -14.78
C LEU A 65 30.11 9.27 -14.72
N SER A 66 29.12 8.73 -14.04
CA SER A 66 28.01 9.52 -13.55
C SER A 66 28.65 10.52 -12.62
N ALA A 67 28.88 11.73 -13.14
CA ALA A 67 29.16 12.87 -12.29
C ALA A 67 28.11 12.84 -11.17
N PRO A 68 28.49 13.06 -9.90
CA PRO A 68 27.52 13.12 -8.82
C PRO A 68 26.45 14.13 -9.25
N SER A 69 25.21 13.67 -9.44
CA SER A 69 24.10 14.55 -9.72
C SER A 69 23.93 15.41 -8.48
N ILE A 70 24.44 16.64 -8.54
CA ILE A 70 24.15 17.65 -7.54
C ILE A 70 22.63 17.83 -7.62
N ALA A 71 21.92 17.58 -6.52
CA ALA A 71 20.47 17.76 -6.47
C ALA A 71 20.14 19.22 -6.83
N GLN A 72 19.41 19.45 -7.91
CA GLN A 72 19.13 20.79 -8.43
C GLN A 72 17.79 20.88 -9.15
N ILE A 73 17.27 22.11 -9.27
CA ILE A 73 16.11 22.42 -10.12
C ILE A 73 16.63 23.00 -11.43
N VAL A 74 16.38 22.32 -12.54
CA VAL A 74 16.84 22.71 -13.88
C VAL A 74 15.67 22.68 -14.83
N ALA A 75 15.21 23.87 -15.22
CA ALA A 75 14.16 24.03 -16.22
C ALA A 75 14.66 23.59 -17.60
N VAL A 76 13.78 22.96 -18.38
CA VAL A 76 14.03 22.70 -19.80
C VAL A 76 14.13 24.05 -20.52
N PRO A 77 15.18 24.30 -21.34
CA PRO A 77 15.29 25.52 -22.11
C PRO A 77 14.03 25.79 -22.95
N GLY A 78 13.50 27.01 -22.88
CA GLY A 78 12.29 27.40 -23.62
C GLY A 78 10.96 26.97 -22.98
N SER A 79 10.96 26.35 -21.80
CA SER A 79 9.73 25.93 -21.10
C SER A 79 8.89 27.08 -20.52
N GLY A 80 9.42 28.32 -20.53
CA GLY A 80 8.80 29.50 -19.91
C GLY A 80 9.18 29.69 -18.44
N ALA A 81 9.55 28.62 -17.74
CA ALA A 81 10.00 28.67 -16.35
C ALA A 81 11.46 29.13 -16.29
N GLN A 82 11.79 29.97 -15.32
CA GLN A 82 13.16 30.42 -15.07
C GLN A 82 13.58 30.10 -13.65
N VAL A 83 14.73 29.45 -13.49
CA VAL A 83 15.30 29.15 -12.17
C VAL A 83 16.40 30.18 -11.88
N ILE A 84 16.24 30.89 -10.77
CA ILE A 84 17.21 31.86 -10.25
C ILE A 84 17.52 31.53 -8.78
N GLN A 85 18.43 32.27 -8.17
CA GLN A 85 18.71 32.19 -6.74
C GLN A 85 18.10 33.39 -6.02
N THR A 86 17.47 33.13 -4.87
CA THR A 86 17.06 34.19 -3.94
C THR A 86 18.29 34.83 -3.30
N GLN A 87 18.09 35.95 -2.59
CA GLN A 87 19.18 36.62 -1.87
C GLN A 87 19.81 35.72 -0.78
N ASN A 88 19.04 34.81 -0.19
CA ASN A 88 19.54 33.83 0.79
C ASN A 88 19.96 32.49 0.18
N GLY A 89 20.08 32.40 -1.15
CA GLY A 89 20.65 31.23 -1.85
C GLY A 89 19.70 30.03 -1.97
N LEU A 90 18.39 30.25 -1.88
CA LEU A 90 17.39 29.24 -2.22
C LEU A 90 17.10 29.27 -3.73
N PRO A 91 16.88 28.11 -4.37
CA PRO A 91 16.33 28.07 -5.71
C PRO A 91 14.95 28.73 -5.75
N GLN A 92 14.78 29.71 -6.63
CA GLN A 92 13.50 30.31 -6.96
C GLN A 92 13.14 30.00 -8.41
N VAL A 93 11.98 29.40 -8.60
CA VAL A 93 11.37 29.20 -9.92
C VAL A 93 10.40 30.34 -10.17
N ASN A 94 10.74 31.23 -11.10
CA ASN A 94 9.76 32.08 -11.76
C ASN A 94 8.95 31.20 -12.70
N ILE A 95 7.78 30.77 -12.24
CA ILE A 95 6.91 29.85 -12.97
C ILE A 95 6.48 30.45 -14.31
N SER A 96 6.17 29.58 -15.27
CA SER A 96 5.64 29.95 -16.58
C SER A 96 4.32 30.70 -16.47
N ARG A 97 4.01 31.50 -17.50
CA ARG A 97 2.70 32.15 -17.62
C ARG A 97 1.56 31.11 -17.59
N PRO A 98 0.53 31.27 -16.74
CA PRO A 98 -0.59 30.34 -16.68
C PRO A 98 -1.44 30.34 -17.97
N SER A 99 -2.10 29.22 -18.23
CA SER A 99 -3.16 29.10 -19.24
C SER A 99 -4.38 29.97 -18.86
N SER A 100 -5.36 30.08 -19.77
CA SER A 100 -6.64 30.72 -19.44
C SER A 100 -7.40 29.96 -18.34
N ALA A 101 -7.14 28.67 -18.17
CA ALA A 101 -7.61 27.88 -17.05
C ALA A 101 -6.79 28.10 -15.76
N GLY A 102 -5.81 28.99 -15.74
CA GLY A 102 -5.01 29.28 -14.55
C GLY A 102 -3.99 28.19 -14.18
N VAL A 103 -3.61 27.33 -15.13
CA VAL A 103 -2.59 26.29 -14.91
C VAL A 103 -1.26 26.76 -15.47
N SER A 104 -0.23 26.80 -14.62
CA SER A 104 1.16 27.05 -15.03
C SER A 104 1.89 25.72 -15.18
N VAL A 105 2.35 25.39 -16.39
CA VAL A 105 3.11 24.17 -16.67
C VAL A 105 4.59 24.50 -16.79
N ASN A 106 5.40 23.84 -15.97
CA ASN A 106 6.83 24.07 -15.84
C ASN A 106 7.55 22.75 -16.10
N ASN A 107 8.37 22.70 -17.16
CA ASN A 107 9.07 21.48 -17.58
C ASN A 107 10.52 21.52 -17.11
N TYR A 108 11.00 20.39 -16.59
CA TYR A 108 12.33 20.26 -15.99
C TYR A 108 13.10 19.07 -16.55
N SER A 109 14.41 19.23 -16.69
CA SER A 109 15.33 18.09 -16.87
C SER A 109 15.74 17.49 -15.53
N GLN A 110 15.65 18.27 -14.44
CA GLN A 110 15.78 17.80 -13.06
C GLN A 110 14.95 18.68 -12.13
N PHE A 111 14.27 18.08 -11.16
CA PHE A 111 13.53 18.81 -10.13
C PHE A 111 13.78 18.16 -8.77
N ASP A 112 14.86 18.58 -8.11
CA ASP A 112 15.16 18.21 -6.74
C ASP A 112 15.05 19.39 -5.80
N VAL A 113 14.46 19.18 -4.64
CA VAL A 113 14.33 20.16 -3.56
C VAL A 113 15.26 19.72 -2.43
N GLN A 114 16.25 20.56 -2.13
CA GLN A 114 17.17 20.32 -1.02
C GLN A 114 16.51 20.62 0.33
N ARG A 115 17.18 20.29 1.44
CA ARG A 115 16.65 20.48 2.81
C ARG A 115 16.31 21.93 3.12
N GLN A 116 17.01 22.88 2.52
CA GLN A 116 16.78 24.30 2.67
C GLN A 116 15.50 24.77 1.98
N GLY A 117 14.91 23.95 1.10
CA GLY A 117 13.67 24.24 0.37
C GLY A 117 13.88 24.92 -0.98
N ALA A 118 12.77 25.30 -1.60
CA ALA A 118 12.73 26.06 -2.85
C ALA A 118 11.45 26.90 -2.95
N ILE A 119 11.51 27.97 -3.73
CA ILE A 119 10.40 28.90 -3.96
C ILE A 119 9.79 28.68 -5.35
N LEU A 120 8.47 28.55 -5.43
CA LEU A 120 7.67 28.67 -6.64
C LEU A 120 7.07 30.08 -6.66
N ASN A 121 7.61 30.98 -7.48
CA ASN A 121 7.22 32.38 -7.49
C ASN A 121 5.93 32.60 -8.31
N ASN A 122 4.79 32.61 -7.62
CA ASN A 122 3.45 32.86 -8.15
C ASN A 122 2.96 34.29 -7.88
N ALA A 123 3.87 35.24 -7.64
CA ALA A 123 3.52 36.63 -7.36
C ALA A 123 3.79 37.52 -8.57
N ALA A 124 2.85 38.39 -8.95
CA ALA A 124 3.10 39.40 -10.00
C ALA A 124 3.82 40.66 -9.47
N THR A 125 3.90 40.81 -8.15
CA THR A 125 4.55 41.94 -7.47
C THR A 125 5.47 41.43 -6.38
N ILE A 126 6.28 42.31 -5.78
CA ILE A 126 7.15 41.93 -4.67
C ILE A 126 6.33 41.35 -3.52
N THR A 127 6.73 40.20 -2.98
CA THR A 127 5.99 39.51 -1.92
C THR A 127 6.95 38.98 -0.87
N GLN A 128 6.47 38.90 0.37
CA GLN A 128 7.20 38.22 1.44
C GLN A 128 6.95 36.71 1.36
N THR A 129 7.99 35.93 1.61
CA THR A 129 7.99 34.47 1.75
C THR A 129 8.50 34.09 3.14
N GLN A 130 8.16 32.89 3.59
CA GLN A 130 8.59 32.32 4.86
C GLN A 130 10.05 31.85 4.78
N GLN A 131 10.46 31.26 3.66
CA GLN A 131 11.80 30.68 3.51
C GLN A 131 12.86 31.66 2.97
N ALA A 132 12.48 32.66 2.15
CA ALA A 132 13.43 33.53 1.44
C ALA A 132 13.34 35.03 1.77
N GLY A 133 12.42 35.45 2.65
CA GLY A 133 12.14 36.87 2.85
C GLY A 133 11.44 37.47 1.63
N TYR A 134 11.79 38.70 1.25
CA TYR A 134 11.17 39.34 0.09
C TYR A 134 11.73 38.80 -1.22
N VAL A 135 10.83 38.37 -2.10
CA VAL A 135 11.15 37.99 -3.48
C VAL A 135 10.48 38.95 -4.46
N ASN A 136 11.19 39.32 -5.52
CA ASN A 136 10.65 40.16 -6.58
C ASN A 136 9.49 39.45 -7.31
N GLY A 137 8.59 40.25 -7.89
CA GLY A 137 7.51 39.71 -8.72
C GLY A 137 8.05 38.90 -9.90
N ASN A 138 7.36 37.82 -10.23
CA ASN A 138 7.64 36.98 -11.38
C ASN A 138 7.31 37.76 -12.67
N PRO A 139 8.30 38.02 -13.55
CA PRO A 139 8.10 38.78 -14.79
C PRO A 139 7.16 38.09 -15.79
N ASN A 140 6.89 36.79 -15.63
CA ASN A 140 5.96 36.06 -16.48
C ASN A 140 4.49 36.37 -16.14
N LEU A 141 4.21 36.93 -14.96
CA LEU A 141 2.87 37.11 -14.42
C LEU A 141 2.39 38.56 -14.52
N THR A 142 1.07 38.71 -14.58
CA THR A 142 0.37 40.00 -14.48
C THR A 142 -0.58 39.93 -13.30
N PRO A 143 -0.77 41.02 -12.53
CA PRO A 143 -1.66 41.00 -11.35
C PRO A 143 -3.06 40.48 -11.69
N GLY A 144 -3.59 39.58 -10.87
CA GLY A 144 -4.91 38.95 -11.04
C GLY A 144 -4.95 37.83 -12.09
N ARG A 145 -3.79 37.41 -12.60
CA ARG A 145 -3.62 36.28 -13.54
C ARG A 145 -2.56 35.29 -13.03
N GLU A 146 -2.40 35.20 -11.72
CA GLU A 146 -1.54 34.22 -11.04
C GLU A 146 -2.06 32.79 -11.25
N ALA A 147 -1.19 31.81 -11.10
CA ALA A 147 -1.55 30.40 -11.25
C ALA A 147 -2.46 29.95 -10.10
N ARG A 148 -3.50 29.18 -10.43
CA ARG A 148 -4.29 28.40 -9.47
C ARG A 148 -3.69 27.00 -9.27
N ILE A 149 -3.06 26.46 -10.31
CA ILE A 149 -2.36 25.17 -10.31
C ILE A 149 -0.97 25.37 -10.91
N ILE A 150 0.06 24.91 -10.19
CA ILE A 150 1.45 24.94 -10.62
C ILE A 150 1.91 23.50 -10.86
N VAL A 151 2.07 23.12 -12.12
CA VAL A 151 2.54 21.79 -12.51
C VAL A 151 4.04 21.83 -12.75
N ASN A 152 4.78 21.02 -11.99
CA ASN A 152 6.21 20.82 -12.12
C ASN A 152 6.46 19.43 -12.71
N GLN A 153 6.75 19.36 -14.02
CA GLN A 153 6.87 18.11 -14.75
C GLN A 153 8.32 17.83 -15.13
N VAL A 154 8.84 16.68 -14.73
CA VAL A 154 10.18 16.22 -15.12
C VAL A 154 10.10 15.36 -16.38
N GLN A 155 10.97 15.63 -17.35
CA GLN A 155 11.00 14.95 -18.65
C GLN A 155 12.25 14.07 -18.86
N SER A 156 13.13 13.99 -17.87
CA SER A 156 14.34 13.15 -17.91
C SER A 156 14.08 11.73 -17.42
N ASN A 157 15.13 10.91 -17.43
CA ASN A 157 15.12 9.55 -16.90
C ASN A 157 15.56 9.46 -15.43
N SER A 158 15.62 10.59 -14.71
CA SER A 158 16.04 10.63 -13.31
C SER A 158 14.85 10.89 -12.37
N PRO A 159 14.74 10.16 -11.25
CA PRO A 159 13.72 10.44 -10.24
C PRO A 159 13.98 11.79 -9.55
N SER A 160 12.92 12.39 -9.03
CA SER A 160 12.99 13.62 -8.24
C SER A 160 13.31 13.31 -6.78
N GLN A 161 14.12 14.16 -6.14
CA GLN A 161 14.41 14.08 -4.70
C GLN A 161 13.82 15.30 -3.99
N LEU A 162 12.84 15.08 -3.12
CA LEU A 162 12.18 16.12 -2.34
C LEU A 162 12.60 15.98 -0.88
N ARG A 163 13.48 16.87 -0.41
CA ARG A 163 14.10 16.80 0.93
C ARG A 163 13.81 18.01 1.82
N GLY A 164 13.02 18.95 1.34
CA GLY A 164 12.67 20.18 2.05
C GLY A 164 11.36 20.77 1.54
N TYR A 165 11.02 21.97 2.01
CA TYR A 165 9.73 22.58 1.74
C TYR A 165 9.70 23.30 0.38
N LEU A 166 8.62 23.06 -0.38
CA LEU A 166 8.25 23.89 -1.53
C LEU A 166 7.29 24.99 -1.07
N GLU A 167 7.67 26.24 -1.28
CA GLU A 167 6.82 27.39 -0.93
C GLU A 167 6.30 28.09 -2.17
N VAL A 168 4.99 28.33 -2.21
CA VAL A 168 4.38 29.21 -3.23
C VAL A 168 4.45 30.66 -2.74
N ALA A 169 5.23 31.49 -3.41
CA ALA A 169 5.26 32.93 -3.12
C ALA A 169 4.04 33.62 -3.76
N GLY A 170 3.36 34.49 -3.02
CA GLY A 170 2.20 35.23 -3.49
C GLY A 170 0.89 34.45 -3.35
N SER A 171 0.10 34.39 -4.42
CA SER A 171 -1.23 33.75 -4.38
C SER A 171 -1.12 32.25 -4.09
N ARG A 172 -1.87 31.78 -3.07
CA ARG A 172 -2.01 30.36 -2.70
C ARG A 172 -2.45 29.55 -3.92
N ALA A 173 -1.80 28.42 -4.17
CA ALA A 173 -2.06 27.57 -5.33
C ALA A 173 -1.99 26.08 -4.98
N GLU A 174 -2.51 25.25 -5.88
CA GLU A 174 -2.17 23.83 -5.93
C GLU A 174 -0.76 23.65 -6.51
N VAL A 175 -0.01 22.68 -5.96
CA VAL A 175 1.31 22.29 -6.47
C VAL A 175 1.31 20.83 -6.88
N VAL A 176 1.66 20.56 -8.13
CA VAL A 176 1.86 19.21 -8.67
C VAL A 176 3.35 19.00 -8.93
N VAL A 177 3.91 17.89 -8.47
CA VAL A 177 5.24 17.40 -8.84
C VAL A 177 5.06 16.07 -9.57
N ALA A 178 5.30 16.07 -10.88
CA ALA A 178 5.08 14.94 -11.77
C ALA A 178 6.41 14.42 -12.33
N ASN A 179 6.79 13.19 -11.96
CA ASN A 179 7.98 12.53 -12.47
C ASN A 179 7.74 11.03 -12.68
N PRO A 180 7.56 10.57 -13.94
CA PRO A 180 7.33 9.16 -14.25
C PRO A 180 8.44 8.20 -13.84
N GLN A 181 9.64 8.70 -13.57
CA GLN A 181 10.79 7.90 -13.14
C GLN A 181 10.79 7.61 -11.64
N GLY A 182 9.92 8.29 -10.88
CA GLY A 182 9.79 8.13 -9.44
C GLY A 182 10.07 9.42 -8.67
N ILE A 183 9.66 9.41 -7.40
CA ILE A 183 9.83 10.52 -6.47
C ILE A 183 10.31 9.96 -5.13
N LEU A 184 11.45 10.45 -4.67
CA LEU A 184 11.98 10.18 -3.34
C LEU A 184 11.63 11.34 -2.41
N VAL A 185 11.07 11.05 -1.25
CA VAL A 185 10.67 12.01 -0.23
C VAL A 185 11.44 11.73 1.07
N ASP A 186 12.14 12.74 1.59
CA ASP A 186 12.92 12.67 2.83
C ASP A 186 12.90 14.04 3.55
N GLY A 187 11.80 14.33 4.25
CA GLY A 187 11.58 15.61 4.94
C GLY A 187 10.95 16.69 4.07
N ALA A 188 10.15 16.31 3.07
CA ALA A 188 9.45 17.29 2.25
C ALA A 188 8.19 17.84 2.94
N GLY A 189 7.77 19.01 2.47
CA GLY A 189 6.51 19.64 2.84
C GLY A 189 6.16 20.78 1.89
N PHE A 190 5.03 21.44 2.12
CA PHE A 190 4.55 22.53 1.28
C PHE A 190 4.15 23.73 2.11
N ILE A 191 4.36 24.94 1.58
CA ILE A 191 3.99 26.20 2.22
C ILE A 191 3.13 27.00 1.25
N ASN A 192 2.05 27.58 1.77
CA ASN A 192 1.08 28.35 0.98
C ASN A 192 0.48 27.54 -0.19
N THR A 193 0.17 26.27 0.10
CA THR A 193 -0.36 25.32 -0.89
C THR A 193 -1.71 24.78 -0.41
N SER A 194 -2.73 24.86 -1.27
CA SER A 194 -4.06 24.30 -0.98
C SER A 194 -4.09 22.79 -1.15
N ARG A 195 -3.53 22.31 -2.25
CA ARG A 195 -3.44 20.90 -2.60
C ARG A 195 -2.05 20.57 -3.10
N ALA A 196 -1.50 19.44 -2.65
CA ALA A 196 -0.19 18.95 -3.08
C ALA A 196 -0.35 17.59 -3.76
N VAL A 197 0.07 17.48 -5.01
CA VAL A 197 0.02 16.22 -5.77
C VAL A 197 1.43 15.76 -6.07
N LEU A 198 1.83 14.62 -5.52
CA LEU A 198 3.05 13.92 -5.92
C LEU A 198 2.65 12.76 -6.83
N THR A 199 3.14 12.76 -8.07
CA THR A 199 2.70 11.78 -9.06
C THR A 199 3.83 11.23 -9.92
N THR A 200 3.78 9.93 -10.19
CA THR A 200 4.58 9.32 -11.28
C THR A 200 3.79 9.20 -12.58
N GLY A 201 2.58 9.76 -12.61
CA GLY A 201 1.80 9.87 -13.83
C GLY A 201 2.21 11.07 -14.68
N THR A 202 2.06 10.94 -15.99
CA THR A 202 2.15 12.09 -16.90
C THR A 202 0.87 12.92 -16.80
N PRO A 203 0.93 14.24 -16.54
CA PRO A 203 -0.25 15.09 -16.50
C PRO A 203 -0.97 15.17 -17.86
N ASN A 204 -2.30 15.16 -17.83
CA ASN A 204 -3.17 15.33 -19.00
C ASN A 204 -3.80 16.73 -18.97
N PHE A 205 -3.87 17.39 -20.13
CA PHE A 205 -4.44 18.73 -20.24
C PHE A 205 -5.57 18.78 -21.26
N GLY A 206 -6.64 19.50 -20.92
CA GLY A 206 -7.74 19.78 -21.83
C GLY A 206 -7.40 20.87 -22.87
N PRO A 207 -8.28 21.12 -23.85
CA PRO A 207 -8.05 22.10 -24.93
C PRO A 207 -7.79 23.53 -24.43
N SER A 208 -8.35 23.91 -23.28
CA SER A 208 -8.15 25.21 -22.64
C SER A 208 -6.97 25.26 -21.67
N GLY A 209 -6.16 24.19 -21.62
CA GLY A 209 -5.01 24.08 -20.72
C GLY A 209 -5.37 23.87 -19.26
N ASN A 210 -6.57 23.35 -18.95
CA ASN A 210 -6.93 22.86 -17.62
C ASN A 210 -6.30 21.48 -17.39
N LEU A 211 -5.86 21.20 -16.16
CA LEU A 211 -5.37 19.88 -15.76
C LEU A 211 -6.59 18.94 -15.62
N THR A 212 -6.64 17.87 -16.41
CA THR A 212 -7.77 16.93 -16.42
C THR A 212 -7.47 15.65 -15.66
N GLY A 213 -6.20 15.30 -15.48
CA GLY A 213 -5.83 14.07 -14.80
C GLY A 213 -4.39 13.66 -15.01
N PHE A 214 -4.10 12.38 -14.75
CA PHE A 214 -2.78 11.79 -14.83
C PHE A 214 -2.84 10.39 -15.44
N ASN A 215 -1.87 10.04 -16.28
CA ASN A 215 -1.67 8.67 -16.73
C ASN A 215 -0.48 8.06 -15.99
N VAL A 216 -0.76 7.20 -15.02
CA VAL A 216 0.23 6.47 -14.24
C VAL A 216 0.49 5.13 -14.92
N THR A 217 1.67 4.95 -15.50
CA THR A 217 2.09 3.68 -16.14
C THR A 217 3.27 3.02 -15.44
N GLY A 218 4.01 3.77 -14.62
CA GLY A 218 5.25 3.31 -13.98
C GLY A 218 5.67 4.22 -12.83
N GLY A 219 6.89 4.02 -12.35
CA GLY A 219 7.48 4.82 -11.27
C GLY A 219 6.98 4.47 -9.87
N THR A 220 7.83 4.79 -8.89
CA THR A 220 7.54 4.58 -7.46
C THR A 220 7.65 5.90 -6.71
N ILE A 221 6.74 6.14 -5.77
CA ILE A 221 6.94 7.18 -4.73
C ILE A 221 7.49 6.49 -3.49
N THR A 222 8.69 6.89 -3.06
CA THR A 222 9.32 6.38 -1.84
C THR A 222 9.38 7.50 -0.80
N VAL A 223 8.73 7.31 0.34
CA VAL A 223 8.85 8.17 1.52
C VAL A 223 9.76 7.48 2.52
N GLN A 224 10.81 8.16 2.96
CA GLN A 224 11.82 7.62 3.87
C GLN A 224 12.40 8.72 4.77
N GLY A 225 13.34 8.35 5.64
CA GLY A 225 14.07 9.31 6.47
C GLY A 225 13.14 10.17 7.32
N ALA A 226 13.18 11.50 7.12
CA ALA A 226 12.35 12.46 7.86
C ALA A 226 10.86 12.47 7.44
N GLY A 227 10.47 11.70 6.43
CA GLY A 227 9.07 11.51 6.04
C GLY A 227 8.48 12.64 5.18
N LEU A 228 7.15 12.76 5.21
CA LEU A 228 6.39 13.81 4.52
C LEU A 228 5.49 14.53 5.53
N ASN A 229 5.67 15.84 5.72
CA ASN A 229 4.81 16.64 6.59
C ASN A 229 4.02 17.67 5.79
N VAL A 230 2.71 17.43 5.73
CA VAL A 230 1.73 18.19 4.95
C VAL A 230 0.44 18.42 5.76
N THR A 231 0.59 18.51 7.08
CA THR A 231 -0.50 18.83 8.03
C THR A 231 -1.04 20.26 7.89
N ASN A 232 -0.39 21.11 7.10
CA ASN A 232 -0.83 22.47 6.77
C ASN A 232 -1.42 22.58 5.35
N VAL A 233 -1.53 21.47 4.62
CA VAL A 233 -2.14 21.38 3.29
C VAL A 233 -3.56 20.81 3.45
N ASP A 234 -4.51 21.32 2.67
CA ASP A 234 -5.91 20.91 2.79
C ASP A 234 -6.12 19.49 2.24
N GLN A 235 -5.44 19.17 1.13
CA GLN A 235 -5.48 17.87 0.46
C GLN A 235 -4.10 17.48 -0.10
N VAL A 236 -3.70 16.22 0.09
CA VAL A 236 -2.50 15.65 -0.51
C VAL A 236 -2.82 14.38 -1.26
N ASP A 237 -2.29 14.26 -2.48
CA ASP A 237 -2.47 13.08 -3.31
C ASP A 237 -1.12 12.46 -3.66
N LEU A 238 -0.98 11.15 -3.43
CA LEU A 238 0.14 10.33 -3.87
C LEU A 238 -0.34 9.38 -4.97
N LEU A 239 0.02 9.68 -6.22
CA LEU A 239 -0.50 9.00 -7.40
C LEU A 239 0.65 8.30 -8.14
N SER A 240 0.80 6.98 -7.98
CA SER A 240 1.92 6.30 -8.62
C SER A 240 1.68 4.83 -8.85
N ARG A 241 2.53 4.15 -9.62
CA ARG A 241 2.32 2.71 -9.83
C ARG A 241 2.59 1.91 -8.55
N ALA A 242 3.59 2.33 -7.78
CA ALA A 242 3.89 1.75 -6.47
C ALA A 242 4.29 2.83 -5.46
N ILE A 243 3.96 2.61 -4.19
CA ILE A 243 4.26 3.50 -3.09
C ILE A 243 4.98 2.71 -1.99
N GLN A 244 6.07 3.28 -1.50
CA GLN A 244 6.82 2.74 -0.38
C GLN A 244 6.92 3.82 0.70
N ALA A 245 6.11 3.70 1.75
CA ALA A 245 6.10 4.58 2.90
C ALA A 245 6.94 3.98 4.04
N ASN A 246 8.26 4.13 3.96
CA ASN A 246 9.21 3.64 4.95
C ASN A 246 9.41 4.62 6.14
N ALA A 247 8.83 5.81 6.06
CA ALA A 247 8.79 6.82 7.11
C ALA A 247 7.39 7.45 7.20
N ALA A 248 7.16 8.23 8.25
CA ALA A 248 5.84 8.78 8.53
C ALA A 248 5.38 9.77 7.46
N ILE A 249 4.08 9.71 7.13
CA ILE A 249 3.37 10.68 6.29
C ILE A 249 2.32 11.33 7.17
N TYR A 250 2.45 12.63 7.45
CA TYR A 250 1.49 13.39 8.26
C TYR A 250 0.70 14.34 7.36
N ALA A 251 -0.62 14.17 7.28
CA ALA A 251 -1.48 14.94 6.37
C ALA A 251 -2.86 15.20 6.99
N ASN A 252 -3.55 16.27 6.61
CA ASN A 252 -4.97 16.43 7.01
C ASN A 252 -5.87 15.47 6.24
N ASN A 253 -5.80 15.51 4.91
CA ASN A 253 -6.48 14.59 4.00
C ASN A 253 -5.45 14.01 3.02
N LEU A 254 -5.23 12.71 3.08
CA LEU A 254 -4.29 11.97 2.23
C LEU A 254 -5.04 11.03 1.29
N ASN A 255 -4.93 11.26 0.00
CA ASN A 255 -5.38 10.29 -1.01
C ASN A 255 -4.18 9.59 -1.61
N VAL A 256 -4.33 8.31 -1.90
CA VAL A 256 -3.29 7.45 -2.44
C VAL A 256 -3.92 6.57 -3.50
N VAL A 257 -3.43 6.67 -4.72
CA VAL A 257 -3.84 5.80 -5.82
C VAL A 257 -2.59 5.08 -6.31
N ALA A 258 -2.58 3.76 -6.11
CA ALA A 258 -1.50 2.91 -6.55
C ALA A 258 -1.87 2.19 -7.86
N GLY A 259 -0.93 1.51 -8.52
CA GLY A 259 -1.19 0.78 -9.78
C GLY A 259 -1.20 1.62 -11.05
N ALA A 260 -1.27 0.96 -12.19
CA ALA A 260 -1.32 1.59 -13.50
C ALA A 260 -2.75 2.08 -13.80
N ASN A 261 -2.95 3.40 -13.74
CA ASN A 261 -4.28 4.01 -13.86
C ASN A 261 -4.23 5.31 -14.66
N GLN A 262 -5.33 5.59 -15.37
CA GLN A 262 -5.71 6.95 -15.72
C GLN A 262 -6.55 7.50 -14.56
N ILE A 263 -6.14 8.64 -14.01
CA ILE A 263 -6.70 9.20 -12.79
C ILE A 263 -7.26 10.57 -13.11
N ASP A 264 -8.54 10.79 -12.83
CA ASP A 264 -9.19 12.10 -12.94
C ASP A 264 -8.66 13.07 -11.88
N HIS A 265 -8.39 14.31 -12.27
CA HIS A 265 -7.77 15.29 -11.37
C HIS A 265 -8.70 15.71 -10.22
N ASP A 266 -9.99 15.90 -10.46
CA ASP A 266 -10.91 16.47 -9.47
C ASP A 266 -11.48 15.38 -8.55
N THR A 267 -11.87 14.25 -9.14
CA THR A 267 -12.58 13.16 -8.45
C THR A 267 -11.65 12.07 -7.92
N LEU A 268 -10.41 12.00 -8.42
CA LEU A 268 -9.47 10.89 -8.18
C LEU A 268 -10.01 9.52 -8.61
N ASN A 269 -11.04 9.49 -9.47
CA ASN A 269 -11.51 8.27 -10.09
C ASN A 269 -10.38 7.66 -10.92
N ALA A 270 -10.05 6.41 -10.64
CA ALA A 270 -8.97 5.68 -11.27
C ALA A 270 -9.54 4.62 -12.23
N THR A 271 -9.24 4.75 -13.51
CA THR A 271 -9.53 3.74 -14.54
C THR A 271 -8.26 2.96 -14.86
N PRO A 272 -8.22 1.63 -14.69
CA PRO A 272 -7.03 0.84 -14.98
C PRO A 272 -6.55 1.01 -16.42
N ILE A 273 -5.24 1.13 -16.60
CA ILE A 273 -4.55 1.15 -17.90
C ILE A 273 -3.39 0.16 -17.91
N ALA A 274 -2.78 -0.06 -19.08
CA ALA A 274 -1.60 -0.91 -19.18
C ALA A 274 -0.38 -0.25 -18.50
N GLY A 275 0.22 -0.96 -17.55
CA GLY A 275 1.49 -0.58 -16.94
C GLY A 275 2.72 -0.86 -17.81
N ALA A 276 3.79 -0.12 -17.59
CA ALA A 276 5.08 -0.26 -18.27
C ALA A 276 5.97 -1.29 -17.56
N GLY A 277 6.15 -2.47 -18.15
CA GLY A 277 6.94 -3.56 -17.53
C GLY A 277 6.17 -4.34 -16.45
N PRO A 278 6.85 -5.26 -15.73
CA PRO A 278 6.21 -6.16 -14.78
C PRO A 278 5.43 -5.41 -13.69
N ALA A 279 4.30 -5.98 -13.29
CA ALA A 279 3.50 -5.46 -12.20
C ALA A 279 4.24 -5.55 -10.86
N PRO A 280 4.23 -4.50 -10.02
CA PRO A 280 4.72 -4.58 -8.66
C PRO A 280 3.92 -5.63 -7.87
N SER A 281 4.61 -6.48 -7.11
CA SER A 281 3.97 -7.46 -6.23
C SER A 281 3.25 -6.81 -5.04
N VAL A 282 3.67 -5.61 -4.66
CA VAL A 282 3.06 -4.76 -3.64
C VAL A 282 2.93 -3.36 -4.20
N ALA A 283 1.73 -2.81 -4.09
CA ALA A 283 1.42 -1.47 -4.59
C ALA A 283 1.59 -0.41 -3.50
N ILE A 284 1.37 -0.75 -2.23
CA ILE A 284 1.60 0.14 -1.09
C ILE A 284 2.32 -0.65 0.01
N ASP A 285 3.61 -0.39 0.19
CA ASP A 285 4.40 -0.97 1.29
C ASP A 285 4.62 0.11 2.36
N VAL A 286 4.37 -0.19 3.63
CA VAL A 286 4.39 0.78 4.74
C VAL A 286 5.36 0.26 5.80
N GLY A 287 6.66 0.56 5.71
CA GLY A 287 7.68 -0.06 6.57
C GLY A 287 7.46 0.09 8.09
N ALA A 288 8.16 -0.72 8.90
CA ALA A 288 8.00 -0.79 10.36
C ALA A 288 8.20 0.53 11.15
N LEU A 289 8.72 1.58 10.49
CA LEU A 289 9.00 2.92 11.05
C LEU A 289 8.13 4.03 10.44
N GLY A 290 7.27 3.73 9.46
CA GLY A 290 6.44 4.71 8.76
C GLY A 290 4.97 4.35 8.90
N GLY A 291 4.15 5.27 9.39
CA GLY A 291 2.68 5.19 9.31
C GLY A 291 2.17 6.31 8.42
N MET A 292 1.01 6.10 7.80
CA MET A 292 0.22 7.19 7.21
C MET A 292 -0.71 7.72 8.29
N TYR A 293 -0.53 8.96 8.70
CA TYR A 293 -1.30 9.62 9.75
C TYR A 293 -2.09 10.74 9.11
N SER A 294 -3.40 10.50 8.94
CA SER A 294 -4.29 11.50 8.37
C SER A 294 -5.70 11.39 8.93
N ASN A 295 -6.40 12.54 9.04
CA ASN A 295 -7.82 12.56 9.44
C ASN A 295 -8.66 11.78 8.43
N ARG A 296 -8.24 11.77 7.16
CA ARG A 296 -8.83 10.95 6.11
C ARG A 296 -7.72 10.40 5.22
N ILE A 297 -7.56 9.08 5.24
CA ILE A 297 -6.78 8.35 4.24
C ILE A 297 -7.77 7.80 3.19
N TYR A 298 -7.54 7.99 1.91
CA TYR A 298 -8.27 7.35 0.82
C TYR A 298 -7.31 6.53 -0.02
N LEU A 299 -7.32 5.21 0.10
CA LEU A 299 -6.45 4.31 -0.68
C LEU A 299 -7.25 3.60 -1.77
N THR A 300 -6.78 3.66 -3.01
CA THR A 300 -7.33 2.92 -4.16
C THR A 300 -6.36 1.86 -4.66
N SER A 301 -6.93 0.72 -5.09
CA SER A 301 -6.33 -0.52 -5.59
C SER A 301 -5.11 -0.43 -6.52
N ASN A 302 -4.34 -1.52 -6.56
CA ASN A 302 -3.30 -1.78 -7.55
C ASN A 302 -3.87 -2.10 -8.96
N GLU A 303 -2.99 -2.39 -9.93
CA GLU A 303 -3.39 -2.70 -11.32
C GLU A 303 -4.22 -3.99 -11.49
N TYR A 304 -4.47 -4.74 -10.39
CA TYR A 304 -5.35 -5.91 -10.33
C TYR A 304 -6.60 -5.68 -9.45
N GLY A 305 -6.87 -4.45 -9.01
CA GLY A 305 -8.00 -4.14 -8.13
C GLY A 305 -7.75 -4.49 -6.65
N ALA A 306 -6.61 -5.07 -6.30
CA ALA A 306 -6.28 -5.47 -4.93
C ALA A 306 -5.52 -4.38 -4.18
N VAL A 307 -5.69 -4.29 -2.87
CA VAL A 307 -4.87 -3.45 -1.99
C VAL A 307 -4.13 -4.36 -1.03
N THR A 308 -2.80 -4.25 -1.01
CA THR A 308 -1.97 -4.89 0.00
C THR A 308 -1.30 -3.79 0.82
N LEU A 309 -1.54 -3.77 2.13
CA LEU A 309 -0.89 -2.91 3.11
C LEU A 309 -0.03 -3.79 4.02
N ARG A 310 1.25 -3.46 4.17
CA ARG A 310 2.19 -4.17 5.05
C ARG A 310 2.91 -3.17 5.92
N GLY A 311 3.04 -3.41 7.23
CA GLY A 311 3.81 -2.53 8.09
C GLY A 311 3.99 -2.94 9.54
N GLY A 312 4.69 -2.10 10.30
CA GLY A 312 4.89 -2.32 11.75
C GLY A 312 3.62 -1.98 12.52
N SER A 313 3.29 -0.70 12.58
CA SER A 313 2.01 -0.22 13.10
C SER A 313 1.29 0.53 11.99
N ILE A 314 0.06 0.13 11.68
CA ILE A 314 -0.77 0.75 10.65
C ILE A 314 -1.89 1.50 11.35
N ALA A 315 -2.07 2.78 11.04
CA ALA A 315 -3.21 3.57 11.50
C ALA A 315 -4.06 3.97 10.30
N ASN A 316 -5.35 3.69 10.36
CA ASN A 316 -6.35 4.07 9.38
C ASN A 316 -7.52 4.75 10.10
N HIS A 317 -7.61 6.07 9.94
CA HIS A 317 -8.75 6.86 10.39
C HIS A 317 -9.61 7.35 9.21
N GLY A 318 -9.34 6.86 7.99
CA GLY A 318 -10.11 7.16 6.78
C GLY A 318 -10.72 5.91 6.16
N THR A 319 -10.72 5.83 4.83
CA THR A 319 -11.25 4.72 4.04
C THR A 319 -10.17 4.05 3.20
N VAL A 320 -9.98 2.76 3.40
CA VAL A 320 -9.23 1.88 2.48
C VAL A 320 -10.24 1.05 1.70
N ASN A 321 -10.28 1.21 0.39
CA ASN A 321 -11.22 0.50 -0.47
C ASN A 321 -10.49 -0.32 -1.55
N ALA A 322 -10.70 -1.64 -1.55
CA ALA A 322 -10.21 -2.54 -2.57
C ALA A 322 -11.33 -3.02 -3.50
N GLN A 323 -11.15 -2.83 -4.80
CA GLN A 323 -12.05 -3.35 -5.84
C GLN A 323 -12.10 -4.89 -5.90
N THR A 324 -11.07 -5.58 -5.41
CA THR A 324 -11.05 -7.05 -5.29
C THR A 324 -10.73 -7.44 -3.85
N ASP A 325 -9.47 -7.70 -3.54
CA ASP A 325 -9.02 -8.16 -2.23
C ASP A 325 -8.24 -7.08 -1.48
N LEU A 326 -8.50 -6.94 -0.19
CA LEU A 326 -7.71 -6.14 0.75
C LEU A 326 -6.94 -7.08 1.67
N GLN A 327 -5.61 -7.00 1.63
CA GLN A 327 -4.73 -7.66 2.59
C GLN A 327 -4.02 -6.61 3.44
N VAL A 328 -4.18 -6.68 4.77
CA VAL A 328 -3.46 -5.84 5.73
C VAL A 328 -2.62 -6.73 6.63
N THR A 329 -1.31 -6.49 6.72
CA THR A 329 -0.41 -7.26 7.57
C THR A 329 0.47 -6.34 8.39
N GLY A 330 0.45 -6.47 9.71
CA GLY A 330 1.37 -5.73 10.58
C GLY A 330 1.41 -6.21 12.03
N ALA A 331 2.26 -5.58 12.83
CA ALA A 331 2.38 -5.89 14.26
C ALA A 331 1.26 -5.26 15.09
N SER A 332 0.67 -4.16 14.63
CA SER A 332 -0.58 -3.59 15.14
C SER A 332 -1.35 -2.85 14.03
N LEU A 333 -2.68 -2.82 14.16
CA LEU A 333 -3.57 -2.08 13.29
C LEU A 333 -4.58 -1.29 14.12
N ASP A 334 -4.58 0.03 13.95
CA ASP A 334 -5.61 0.95 14.41
C ASP A 334 -6.52 1.30 13.24
N ASN A 335 -7.78 0.87 13.30
CA ASN A 335 -8.84 1.22 12.37
C ASN A 335 -9.97 2.00 13.07
N ASN A 336 -9.65 2.69 14.17
CA ASN A 336 -10.64 3.41 14.97
C ASN A 336 -11.22 4.57 14.15
N GLY A 337 -12.55 4.61 14.04
CA GLY A 337 -13.28 5.54 13.16
C GLY A 337 -13.01 5.36 11.65
N GLY A 338 -12.14 4.43 11.27
CA GLY A 338 -11.77 4.15 9.88
C GLY A 338 -12.67 3.10 9.23
N THR A 339 -12.48 2.89 7.93
CA THR A 339 -13.15 1.87 7.12
C THR A 339 -12.11 1.07 6.35
N LEU A 340 -12.16 -0.26 6.47
CA LEU A 340 -11.49 -1.23 5.60
C LEU A 340 -12.56 -1.97 4.80
N HIS A 341 -12.58 -1.78 3.48
CA HIS A 341 -13.57 -2.39 2.60
C HIS A 341 -12.89 -3.13 1.44
N ALA A 342 -13.45 -4.29 1.07
CA ALA A 342 -13.11 -4.98 -0.17
C ALA A 342 -14.34 -5.61 -0.82
N ALA A 343 -14.42 -5.55 -2.16
CA ALA A 343 -15.52 -6.18 -2.88
C ALA A 343 -15.52 -7.72 -2.74
N ASN A 344 -14.34 -8.34 -2.66
CA ASN A 344 -14.20 -9.79 -2.46
C ASN A 344 -13.79 -10.09 -1.02
N ASN A 345 -12.50 -10.05 -0.71
CA ASN A 345 -12.00 -10.51 0.59
C ASN A 345 -11.25 -9.43 1.34
N VAL A 346 -11.49 -9.33 2.64
CA VAL A 346 -10.61 -8.62 3.59
C VAL A 346 -9.83 -9.66 4.38
N THR A 347 -8.51 -9.55 4.40
CA THR A 347 -7.64 -10.35 5.27
C THR A 347 -6.76 -9.43 6.09
N VAL A 348 -6.93 -9.46 7.41
CA VAL A 348 -6.13 -8.70 8.37
C VAL A 348 -5.32 -9.66 9.23
N ASP A 349 -4.00 -9.44 9.28
CA ASP A 349 -3.08 -10.10 10.19
C ASP A 349 -2.33 -9.02 10.99
N ALA A 350 -2.83 -8.69 12.17
CA ALA A 350 -2.38 -7.54 12.97
C ALA A 350 -1.50 -7.93 14.16
N GLY A 351 -0.96 -9.15 14.19
CA GLY A 351 0.01 -9.61 15.18
C GLY A 351 -0.44 -9.41 16.63
N ALA A 352 -0.07 -8.27 17.23
CA ALA A 352 -0.41 -7.95 18.60
C ALA A 352 -1.83 -7.43 18.81
N GLN A 353 -2.30 -6.51 17.96
CA GLN A 353 -3.53 -5.78 18.24
C GLN A 353 -4.21 -5.29 16.97
N LEU A 354 -5.52 -5.52 16.89
CA LEU A 354 -6.44 -4.92 15.95
C LEU A 354 -7.46 -4.09 16.75
N THR A 355 -7.49 -2.77 16.56
CA THR A 355 -8.57 -1.91 17.09
C THR A 355 -9.45 -1.42 15.95
N ASN A 356 -10.75 -1.49 16.13
CA ASN A 356 -11.79 -1.10 15.19
C ASN A 356 -12.91 -0.32 15.92
N ASN A 357 -12.53 0.48 16.93
CA ASN A 357 -13.49 1.21 17.76
C ASN A 357 -14.19 2.30 16.94
N GLY A 358 -15.51 2.22 16.83
CA GLY A 358 -16.29 3.09 15.94
C GLY A 358 -15.94 2.94 14.45
N GLY A 359 -15.11 1.96 14.10
CA GLY A 359 -14.64 1.70 12.75
C GLY A 359 -15.48 0.64 12.02
N THR A 360 -15.21 0.45 10.75
CA THR A 360 -15.86 -0.55 9.90
C THR A 360 -14.83 -1.45 9.22
N ILE A 361 -15.05 -2.76 9.27
CA ILE A 361 -14.35 -3.76 8.46
C ILE A 361 -15.41 -4.53 7.68
N SER A 362 -15.40 -4.45 6.35
CA SER A 362 -16.41 -5.11 5.52
C SER A 362 -15.85 -5.78 4.27
N ALA A 363 -16.36 -6.97 3.96
CA ALA A 363 -16.00 -7.73 2.76
C ALA A 363 -17.24 -8.26 2.05
N GLY A 364 -17.30 -8.18 0.72
CA GLY A 364 -18.43 -8.74 -0.03
C GLY A 364 -18.51 -10.27 0.03
N GLN A 365 -17.36 -10.95 0.20
CA GLN A 365 -17.29 -12.41 0.34
C GLN A 365 -16.76 -12.81 1.71
N ARG A 366 -15.46 -12.69 1.98
CA ARG A 366 -14.86 -13.21 3.22
C ARG A 366 -14.06 -12.15 3.97
N ALA A 367 -14.30 -12.00 5.28
CA ALA A 367 -13.37 -11.31 6.16
C ALA A 367 -12.65 -12.32 7.07
N LYS A 368 -11.31 -12.32 7.01
CA LYS A 368 -10.45 -13.08 7.94
C LYS A 368 -9.63 -12.13 8.78
N LEU A 369 -9.81 -12.16 10.08
CA LEU A 369 -9.16 -11.28 11.04
C LEU A 369 -8.33 -12.12 12.01
N ASN A 370 -7.03 -11.84 12.10
CA ASN A 370 -6.09 -12.48 13.01
C ASN A 370 -5.36 -11.41 13.84
N ALA A 371 -5.47 -11.49 15.16
CA ALA A 371 -4.75 -10.63 16.10
C ALA A 371 -4.72 -11.28 17.48
N ARG A 372 -3.71 -11.03 18.32
CA ARG A 372 -3.77 -11.49 19.72
C ARG A 372 -4.94 -10.85 20.48
N THR A 373 -5.12 -9.55 20.30
CA THR A 373 -6.26 -8.81 20.86
C THR A 373 -7.00 -8.11 19.72
N LEU A 374 -8.31 -8.37 19.61
CA LEU A 374 -9.20 -7.69 18.68
C LEU A 374 -10.21 -6.88 19.50
N ASP A 375 -10.24 -5.56 19.28
CA ASP A 375 -11.23 -4.67 19.88
C ASP A 375 -12.14 -4.08 18.78
N ASN A 376 -13.36 -4.58 18.70
CA ASN A 376 -14.45 -4.11 17.84
C ASN A 376 -15.49 -3.31 18.65
N SER A 377 -15.14 -2.76 19.82
CA SER A 377 -16.09 -2.02 20.66
C SER A 377 -16.68 -0.81 19.89
N GLY A 378 -18.00 -0.66 19.80
CA GLY A 378 -18.65 0.38 19.01
C GLY A 378 -18.43 0.28 17.48
N GLY A 379 -17.68 -0.73 17.01
CA GLY A 379 -17.33 -0.93 15.61
C GLY A 379 -18.26 -1.90 14.90
N THR A 380 -18.08 -2.00 13.58
CA THR A 380 -18.79 -2.96 12.71
C THR A 380 -17.80 -3.87 11.99
N THR A 381 -18.05 -5.17 12.04
CA THR A 381 -17.37 -6.18 11.20
C THR A 381 -18.42 -6.99 10.46
N GLN A 382 -18.39 -6.99 9.12
CA GLN A 382 -19.41 -7.66 8.31
C GLN A 382 -18.82 -8.36 7.07
N ALA A 383 -19.26 -9.59 6.80
CA ALA A 383 -18.98 -10.26 5.53
C ALA A 383 -20.00 -11.37 5.22
N ALA A 384 -20.01 -11.88 3.98
CA ALA A 384 -20.77 -13.10 3.69
C ALA A 384 -20.21 -14.32 4.44
N GLN A 385 -18.90 -14.34 4.72
CA GLN A 385 -18.24 -15.34 5.55
C GLN A 385 -17.20 -14.72 6.48
N LEU A 386 -17.23 -15.07 7.76
CA LEU A 386 -16.34 -14.56 8.79
C LEU A 386 -15.42 -15.64 9.36
N ALA A 387 -14.14 -15.30 9.51
CA ALA A 387 -13.15 -16.07 10.25
C ALA A 387 -12.36 -15.13 11.17
N ILE A 388 -12.62 -15.19 12.47
CA ILE A 388 -11.93 -14.41 13.50
C ILE A 388 -11.06 -15.35 14.32
N THR A 389 -9.79 -15.01 14.48
CA THR A 389 -8.85 -15.72 15.35
C THR A 389 -8.21 -14.72 16.30
N ALA A 390 -8.43 -14.90 17.60
CA ALA A 390 -7.84 -14.04 18.61
C ALA A 390 -7.60 -14.75 19.94
N THR A 391 -6.73 -14.17 20.79
CA THR A 391 -6.71 -14.55 22.21
C THR A 391 -7.85 -13.87 22.94
N ASN A 392 -8.04 -12.57 22.74
CA ASN A 392 -9.15 -11.83 23.33
C ASN A 392 -9.90 -11.04 22.25
N LEU A 393 -11.23 -11.09 22.30
CA LEU A 393 -12.13 -10.34 21.44
C LEU A 393 -13.07 -9.51 22.31
N ALA A 394 -12.99 -8.17 22.17
CA ALA A 394 -13.96 -7.24 22.73
C ALA A 394 -14.89 -6.75 21.61
N ASN A 395 -16.19 -6.84 21.81
CA ASN A 395 -17.26 -6.42 20.91
C ASN A 395 -18.32 -5.59 21.66
N ARG A 396 -17.87 -4.76 22.61
CA ARG A 396 -18.79 -4.00 23.48
C ARG A 396 -19.50 -2.90 22.71
N ALA A 397 -20.82 -2.86 22.71
CA ALA A 397 -21.62 -1.99 21.84
C ALA A 397 -21.25 -2.10 20.34
N GLY A 398 -20.54 -3.15 19.94
CA GLY A 398 -20.10 -3.40 18.57
C GLY A 398 -20.99 -4.42 17.87
N VAL A 399 -20.83 -4.55 16.57
CA VAL A 399 -21.60 -5.49 15.72
C VAL A 399 -20.65 -6.35 14.90
N ILE A 400 -20.83 -7.66 14.98
CA ILE A 400 -20.16 -8.67 14.13
C ILE A 400 -21.25 -9.46 13.43
N THR A 401 -21.34 -9.36 12.11
CA THR A 401 -22.41 -9.99 11.32
C THR A 401 -21.86 -10.83 10.18
N GLN A 402 -22.18 -12.12 10.17
CA GLN A 402 -22.06 -12.96 8.97
C GLN A 402 -23.39 -13.05 8.24
N THR A 403 -23.45 -12.60 6.99
CA THR A 403 -24.69 -12.58 6.20
C THR A 403 -24.93 -13.87 5.41
N GLY A 404 -23.88 -14.61 5.05
CA GLY A 404 -23.98 -15.84 4.27
C GLY A 404 -24.11 -17.11 5.12
N ALA A 405 -24.57 -18.19 4.48
CA ALA A 405 -24.80 -19.49 5.10
C ALA A 405 -23.53 -20.36 5.25
N GLY A 406 -22.38 -19.87 4.78
CA GLY A 406 -21.10 -20.56 4.95
C GLY A 406 -20.69 -20.70 6.42
N PRO A 407 -19.69 -21.52 6.76
CA PRO A 407 -19.25 -21.67 8.14
C PRO A 407 -18.65 -20.36 8.67
N MET A 408 -19.14 -19.92 9.83
CA MET A 408 -18.54 -18.85 10.62
C MET A 408 -17.52 -19.46 11.58
N SER A 409 -16.32 -18.89 11.67
CA SER A 409 -15.32 -19.29 12.65
C SER A 409 -15.01 -18.12 13.60
N VAL A 410 -15.21 -18.34 14.90
CA VAL A 410 -14.84 -17.39 15.97
C VAL A 410 -13.93 -18.13 16.96
N ALA A 411 -12.67 -18.29 16.56
CA ALA A 411 -11.64 -18.96 17.34
C ALA A 411 -11.02 -17.99 18.35
N VAL A 412 -11.71 -17.80 19.47
CA VAL A 412 -11.24 -16.98 20.61
C VAL A 412 -10.81 -17.91 21.74
N SER A 413 -9.53 -17.91 22.11
CA SER A 413 -9.02 -18.85 23.13
C SER A 413 -9.16 -18.35 24.58
N GLY A 414 -9.10 -17.04 24.78
CA GLY A 414 -9.23 -16.36 26.07
C GLY A 414 -10.65 -15.83 26.28
N THR A 415 -10.79 -14.50 26.29
CA THR A 415 -12.08 -13.84 26.57
C THR A 415 -12.77 -13.39 25.30
N LEU A 416 -14.04 -13.77 25.15
CA LEU A 416 -15.00 -13.14 24.25
C LEU A 416 -15.92 -12.24 25.08
N ASP A 417 -15.75 -10.93 24.96
CA ASP A 417 -16.59 -9.92 25.61
C ASP A 417 -17.53 -9.28 24.59
N ASN A 418 -18.79 -9.71 24.61
CA ASN A 418 -19.89 -9.19 23.80
C ASN A 418 -20.86 -8.36 24.66
N SER A 419 -20.41 -7.79 25.77
CA SER A 419 -21.26 -7.04 26.71
C SER A 419 -21.73 -5.67 26.19
N ASN A 420 -22.52 -4.95 26.99
CA ASN A 420 -22.88 -3.54 26.78
C ASN A 420 -23.51 -3.27 25.40
N GLY A 421 -24.49 -4.07 24.99
CA GLY A 421 -25.16 -3.95 23.69
C GLY A 421 -24.38 -4.55 22.52
N GLY A 422 -23.34 -5.33 22.77
CA GLY A 422 -22.61 -6.06 21.73
C GLY A 422 -23.51 -7.05 20.99
N ARG A 423 -23.32 -7.17 19.68
CA ARG A 423 -24.07 -8.09 18.80
C ARG A 423 -23.12 -9.00 18.04
N LEU A 424 -23.35 -10.31 18.14
CA LEU A 424 -22.73 -11.33 17.31
C LEU A 424 -23.83 -12.06 16.55
N GLU A 425 -23.90 -11.86 15.25
CA GLU A 425 -24.95 -12.39 14.39
C GLU A 425 -24.35 -13.34 13.35
N SER A 426 -24.85 -14.57 13.31
CA SER A 426 -24.45 -15.56 12.34
C SER A 426 -25.64 -16.06 11.53
N ASN A 427 -25.46 -16.17 10.22
CA ASN A 427 -26.33 -16.92 9.33
C ASN A 427 -25.73 -18.29 8.91
N SER A 428 -24.59 -18.69 9.50
CA SER A 428 -23.97 -20.00 9.25
C SER A 428 -24.91 -21.16 9.61
N THR A 429 -24.76 -22.34 8.99
CA THR A 429 -25.55 -23.53 9.39
C THR A 429 -25.40 -23.84 10.87
N ASP A 430 -24.16 -23.90 11.36
CA ASP A 430 -23.83 -24.12 12.77
C ASP A 430 -22.91 -23.00 13.25
N LEU A 431 -22.95 -22.68 14.54
CA LEU A 431 -22.01 -21.78 15.20
C LEU A 431 -21.54 -22.43 16.49
N THR A 432 -20.22 -22.50 16.69
CA THR A 432 -19.62 -22.93 17.95
C THR A 432 -18.78 -21.80 18.54
N LEU A 433 -19.05 -21.45 19.79
CA LEU A 433 -18.29 -20.51 20.58
C LEU A 433 -17.68 -21.25 21.77
N ALA A 434 -16.35 -21.35 21.82
CA ALA A 434 -15.62 -22.05 22.88
C ALA A 434 -14.49 -21.20 23.52
N PRO A 435 -14.76 -19.96 23.98
CA PRO A 435 -13.76 -19.18 24.69
C PRO A 435 -13.53 -19.71 26.12
N ALA A 436 -12.35 -19.47 26.69
CA ALA A 436 -12.14 -19.72 28.12
C ALA A 436 -13.11 -18.90 28.98
N THR A 437 -13.48 -17.69 28.54
CA THR A 437 -14.49 -16.85 29.20
C THR A 437 -15.38 -16.17 28.17
N LEU A 438 -16.69 -16.32 28.33
CA LEU A 438 -17.69 -15.56 27.59
C LEU A 438 -18.34 -14.55 28.54
N ILE A 439 -18.29 -13.27 28.17
CA ILE A 439 -19.02 -12.18 28.82
C ILE A 439 -20.05 -11.68 27.81
N ASN A 440 -21.34 -11.83 28.11
CA ASN A 440 -22.42 -11.39 27.22
C ASN A 440 -23.45 -10.53 27.98
N ASP A 441 -23.01 -9.84 29.04
CA ASP A 441 -23.88 -9.03 29.88
C ASP A 441 -24.45 -7.83 29.10
N GLY A 442 -25.77 -7.79 28.92
CA GLY A 442 -26.44 -6.81 28.07
C GLY A 442 -26.13 -6.94 26.56
N GLY A 443 -25.58 -8.06 26.11
CA GLY A 443 -25.28 -8.35 24.70
C GLY A 443 -26.21 -9.39 24.07
N THR A 444 -26.15 -9.52 22.75
CA THR A 444 -26.97 -10.47 21.96
C THR A 444 -26.09 -11.35 21.08
N ILE A 445 -26.39 -12.65 21.07
CA ILE A 445 -25.78 -13.63 20.16
C ILE A 445 -26.91 -14.27 19.36
N THR A 446 -26.96 -13.99 18.06
CA THR A 446 -28.00 -14.51 17.18
C THR A 446 -27.42 -15.52 16.20
N HIS A 447 -28.03 -16.69 16.12
CA HIS A 447 -27.76 -17.73 15.15
C HIS A 447 -29.01 -17.94 14.28
N ALA A 448 -29.09 -17.22 13.17
CA ALA A 448 -30.19 -17.32 12.21
C ALA A 448 -30.11 -18.59 11.34
N GLY A 449 -29.03 -19.37 11.47
CA GLY A 449 -28.86 -20.66 10.82
C GLY A 449 -29.84 -21.73 11.27
N ASN A 450 -30.09 -22.69 10.38
CA ASN A 450 -31.02 -23.80 10.63
C ASN A 450 -30.41 -24.97 11.41
N GLY A 451 -29.11 -24.93 11.74
CA GLY A 451 -28.40 -25.96 12.51
C GLY A 451 -28.22 -25.57 13.97
N THR A 452 -27.05 -25.87 14.53
CA THR A 452 -26.82 -25.81 15.98
C THR A 452 -25.99 -24.61 16.40
N LEU A 453 -26.48 -23.88 17.41
CA LEU A 453 -25.65 -22.99 18.21
C LEU A 453 -25.09 -23.77 19.41
N ILE A 454 -23.76 -23.86 19.48
CA ILE A 454 -23.02 -24.45 20.60
C ILE A 454 -22.27 -23.35 21.34
N VAL A 455 -22.53 -23.19 22.63
CA VAL A 455 -21.77 -22.31 23.52
C VAL A 455 -21.07 -23.17 24.58
N ASP A 456 -19.79 -23.44 24.35
CA ASP A 456 -18.92 -24.26 25.20
C ASP A 456 -17.83 -23.41 25.87
N ALA A 457 -18.26 -22.36 26.56
CA ALA A 457 -17.34 -21.48 27.27
C ALA A 457 -16.96 -22.05 28.65
N GLY A 458 -15.67 -22.01 28.99
CA GLY A 458 -15.17 -22.52 30.28
C GLY A 458 -15.72 -21.77 31.49
N LYS A 459 -15.93 -20.46 31.34
CA LYS A 459 -16.66 -19.60 32.28
C LYS A 459 -17.64 -18.74 31.49
N GLN A 460 -18.86 -18.61 32.00
CA GLN A 460 -19.87 -17.73 31.44
C GLN A 460 -20.24 -16.71 32.51
N ALA A 461 -19.95 -15.45 32.24
CA ALA A 461 -20.47 -14.32 33.00
C ALA A 461 -21.73 -13.83 32.29
N ALA A 462 -22.90 -14.16 32.84
CA ALA A 462 -24.19 -13.69 32.33
C ALA A 462 -25.18 -13.55 33.49
N GLY A 463 -25.91 -12.42 33.52
CA GLY A 463 -27.31 -12.46 33.93
C GLY A 463 -28.10 -13.42 33.02
N PRO A 464 -29.26 -13.92 33.45
CA PRO A 464 -29.89 -15.11 32.88
C PRO A 464 -30.18 -14.94 31.39
N ALA A 465 -29.57 -15.75 30.52
CA ALA A 465 -30.10 -16.17 29.21
C ALA A 465 -30.88 -15.16 28.33
N GLU A 466 -30.64 -13.85 28.44
CA GLU A 466 -31.32 -12.84 27.63
C GLU A 466 -30.61 -12.73 26.28
N SER A 467 -31.20 -13.37 25.26
CA SER A 467 -30.96 -13.22 23.82
C SER A 467 -29.80 -13.99 23.16
N ALA A 468 -29.52 -15.23 23.59
CA ALA A 468 -28.97 -16.22 22.65
C ALA A 468 -30.13 -16.80 21.82
N GLU A 469 -30.37 -16.24 20.64
CA GLU A 469 -31.49 -16.64 19.77
C GLU A 469 -30.97 -17.56 18.67
N SER A 470 -31.47 -18.80 18.58
CA SER A 470 -31.17 -19.73 17.49
C SER A 470 -32.44 -20.07 16.73
N ALA A 471 -32.39 -20.03 15.40
CA ALA A 471 -33.47 -20.57 14.55
C ALA A 471 -33.47 -22.12 14.52
N GLY A 472 -32.38 -22.76 14.95
CA GLY A 472 -32.24 -24.21 15.09
C GLY A 472 -31.98 -24.66 16.53
N GLU A 473 -31.25 -25.77 16.71
CA GLU A 473 -31.00 -26.36 18.03
C GLU A 473 -29.97 -25.52 18.84
N HIS A 474 -30.15 -25.45 20.16
CA HIS A 474 -29.23 -24.74 21.05
C HIS A 474 -28.68 -25.70 22.11
N THR A 475 -27.35 -25.80 22.20
CA THR A 475 -26.65 -26.59 23.21
C THR A 475 -25.67 -25.71 23.99
N ALA A 476 -25.82 -25.70 25.31
CA ALA A 476 -24.91 -25.00 26.21
C ALA A 476 -24.03 -26.02 26.95
N GLY A 477 -22.72 -25.93 26.76
CA GLY A 477 -21.71 -26.76 27.44
C GLY A 477 -21.58 -26.40 28.93
N GLY A 478 -21.28 -27.40 29.76
CA GLY A 478 -21.30 -27.35 31.23
C GLY A 478 -20.17 -26.58 31.90
N GLY A 479 -20.02 -25.28 31.60
CA GLY A 479 -19.17 -24.36 32.34
C GLY A 479 -19.78 -23.93 33.69
N ASP A 480 -18.92 -23.59 34.66
CA ASP A 480 -19.31 -23.14 36.01
C ASP A 480 -20.12 -21.84 35.92
N ARG A 481 -21.45 -21.93 36.06
CA ARG A 481 -22.37 -20.79 36.04
C ARG A 481 -22.33 -20.11 37.41
N ARG A 482 -21.62 -18.99 37.53
CA ARG A 482 -21.73 -18.14 38.72
C ARG A 482 -23.01 -17.32 38.63
N ALA A 483 -24.08 -17.84 39.20
CA ALA A 483 -25.31 -17.10 39.46
C ALA A 483 -25.18 -16.38 40.80
N ASP A 484 -24.93 -15.07 40.78
CA ASP A 484 -25.02 -14.25 41.99
C ASP A 484 -26.50 -13.93 42.26
N GLY A 485 -27.11 -14.78 43.10
CA GLY A 485 -28.25 -14.53 44.02
C GLY A 485 -29.51 -13.79 43.53
N GLY A 486 -30.64 -14.52 43.43
CA GLY A 486 -31.99 -13.94 43.52
C GLY A 486 -33.12 -14.72 42.85
N ASP A 487 -33.77 -15.61 43.61
CA ASP A 487 -35.17 -16.09 43.47
C ASP A 487 -35.64 -16.73 42.13
N THR A 488 -35.52 -18.06 42.02
CA THR A 488 -35.80 -18.87 40.81
C THR A 488 -37.16 -19.58 40.77
N ASP A 489 -38.15 -19.23 41.59
CA ASP A 489 -39.38 -20.04 41.71
C ASP A 489 -40.57 -19.60 40.81
N ARG A 490 -40.34 -18.91 39.68
CA ARG A 490 -41.45 -18.47 38.78
C ARG A 490 -41.30 -18.68 37.27
N GLN A 491 -40.21 -19.27 36.77
CA GLN A 491 -39.98 -19.29 35.31
C GLN A 491 -40.22 -20.64 34.59
N LEU A 492 -40.74 -21.66 35.28
CA LEU A 492 -41.04 -22.95 34.63
C LEU A 492 -42.33 -22.98 33.78
N CYS A 493 -43.15 -21.91 33.76
CA CYS A 493 -44.44 -21.91 33.03
C CYS A 493 -44.43 -21.36 31.59
N GLY A 494 -43.34 -20.75 31.10
CA GLY A 494 -43.34 -20.11 29.77
C GLY A 494 -43.07 -21.03 28.56
N TRP A 495 -42.61 -22.26 28.78
CA TRP A 495 -41.95 -23.07 27.74
C TRP A 495 -42.85 -24.08 27.01
N GLN A 496 -44.16 -24.10 27.24
CA GLN A 496 -45.09 -25.00 26.54
C GLN A 496 -46.10 -24.32 25.60
N GLU A 497 -46.26 -22.99 25.60
CA GLU A 497 -47.34 -22.34 24.82
C GLU A 497 -47.03 -22.04 23.35
N ALA A 498 -45.77 -22.17 22.89
CA ALA A 498 -45.43 -21.94 21.48
C ALA A 498 -45.79 -23.09 20.52
N ARG A 499 -46.30 -24.24 21.03
CA ARG A 499 -46.64 -25.41 20.20
C ARG A 499 -48.12 -25.52 19.80
N GLY A 500 -48.96 -24.53 20.13
CA GLY A 500 -50.41 -24.70 20.07
C GLY A 500 -51.23 -23.57 19.49
N ARG A 501 -50.87 -22.99 18.33
CA ARG A 501 -51.86 -22.22 17.53
C ARG A 501 -51.78 -22.56 16.05
N SER A 502 -52.55 -23.58 15.68
CA SER A 502 -52.97 -23.82 14.30
C SER A 502 -53.85 -22.68 13.81
N PHE A 503 -53.51 -22.05 12.70
CA PHE A 503 -54.41 -21.13 11.99
C PHE A 503 -55.33 -21.93 11.06
N GLY A 504 -56.60 -22.01 11.44
CA GLY A 504 -57.76 -22.26 10.59
C GLY A 504 -58.96 -21.65 11.33
N ARG A 505 -59.98 -21.03 10.72
CA ARG A 505 -60.38 -20.81 9.33
C ARG A 505 -61.57 -19.81 9.36
N SER A 506 -61.89 -19.19 8.21
CA SER A 506 -63.18 -18.54 7.83
C SER A 506 -63.54 -17.18 8.46
N GLY A 507 -64.21 -16.21 7.83
CA GLY A 507 -64.89 -16.08 6.53
C GLY A 507 -66.04 -15.04 6.63
N HIS A 508 -66.35 -14.35 5.52
CA HIS A 508 -67.44 -13.36 5.28
C HIS A 508 -67.30 -11.96 5.93
N GLY A 509 -67.59 -10.83 5.27
CA GLY A 509 -68.41 -10.56 4.09
C GLY A 509 -69.52 -9.57 4.50
N GLY A 510 -69.46 -8.33 4.01
CA GLY A 510 -70.40 -7.24 4.32
C GLY A 510 -69.79 -5.88 4.07
#